data_AF-A0AAD7ERS0-F1
#
_entry.id   AF-A0AAD7ERS0-F1
#
_cell.length_a   1.000
_cell.length_b   1.000
_cell.length_c   1.000
_cell.angle_alpha   90.00
_cell.angle_beta   90.00
_cell.angle_gamma   90.00
#
_symmetry.space_group_name_H-M   'P 1'
#
loop_
_entity.id
_entity.type
_entity.pdbx_description
1 polymer ?
#
loop_
_entity_poly.entity_id
_entity_poly.type
_entity_poly.pdbx_seq_one_letter_code
_entity_poly.pdbx_strand_id
1 'polypeptide(L)'
;MTDSPSCSVCGKSGEIFRCSGCKTRFYCGRECQTSDWKSHKRPCAAAPKWYDKHRVCSDGNNHEGRLELITWDCPEAEYGSLGWGACSSDEADDLKKKFETEFGGDEEKFFEYWPQGFRWTCCGTDAGMEYGCDHHGSGSQPCSCDFCGMGKPLPASIFNEKTPSRHGLNLRRGPDPRSFNRFAAIHTATSRTMMGLEM
;
A
#
# COMPACT_ATOMS: atom_id res chain seq x y z
N MET A 1 36.83 -7.73 5.05
CA MET A 1 36.81 -8.37 3.72
C MET A 1 35.36 -8.37 3.27
N THR A 2 34.98 -7.50 2.35
CA THR A 2 33.62 -7.51 1.78
C THR A 2 33.65 -8.42 0.56
N ASP A 3 33.14 -9.64 0.70
CA ASP A 3 32.96 -10.54 -0.43
C ASP A 3 32.06 -9.86 -1.48
N SER A 4 32.51 -9.85 -2.73
CA SER A 4 31.69 -9.40 -3.85
C SER A 4 30.41 -10.24 -3.91
N PRO A 5 29.23 -9.64 -4.09
CA PRO A 5 27.97 -10.39 -4.11
C PRO A 5 28.00 -11.41 -5.26
N SER A 6 27.49 -12.61 -5.00
CA SER A 6 27.42 -13.72 -5.95
C SER A 6 26.01 -14.30 -6.00
N CYS A 7 25.69 -14.98 -7.10
CA CYS A 7 24.37 -15.57 -7.31
C CYS A 7 24.11 -16.68 -6.28
N SER A 8 23.01 -16.57 -5.53
CA SER A 8 22.62 -17.53 -4.48
C SER A 8 22.14 -18.90 -5.01
N VAL A 9 22.20 -19.13 -6.33
CA VAL A 9 21.76 -20.36 -6.99
C VAL A 9 22.90 -21.04 -7.73
N CYS A 10 23.66 -20.30 -8.53
CA CYS A 10 24.73 -20.85 -9.38
C CYS A 10 26.14 -20.34 -9.04
N GLY A 11 26.27 -19.46 -8.04
CA GLY A 11 27.57 -18.94 -7.58
C GLY A 11 28.28 -17.97 -8.53
N LYS A 12 27.72 -17.68 -9.71
CA LYS A 12 28.28 -16.70 -10.65
C LYS A 12 28.44 -15.33 -9.97
N SER A 13 29.58 -14.69 -10.22
CA SER A 13 29.88 -13.29 -9.89
C SER A 13 29.82 -12.43 -11.16
N GLY A 14 29.76 -11.10 -11.01
CA GLY A 14 29.62 -10.15 -12.11
C GLY A 14 28.39 -9.27 -11.94
N GLU A 15 27.55 -9.18 -12.96
CA GLU A 15 26.25 -8.49 -12.87
C GLU A 15 25.30 -9.28 -11.98
N ILE A 16 25.08 -8.76 -10.78
CA ILE A 16 24.27 -9.40 -9.74
C ILE A 16 23.16 -8.46 -9.30
N PHE A 17 21.95 -8.96 -9.38
CA PHE A 17 20.74 -8.25 -8.99
C PHE A 17 20.27 -8.73 -7.63
N ARG A 18 19.84 -7.80 -6.78
CA ARG A 18 19.16 -8.12 -5.53
C ARG A 18 17.67 -8.35 -5.78
N CYS A 19 17.06 -9.24 -5.01
CA CYS A 19 15.62 -9.43 -5.00
C CYS A 19 14.93 -8.08 -4.67
N SER A 20 14.03 -7.59 -5.52
CA SER A 20 13.33 -6.31 -5.29
C SER A 20 12.45 -6.33 -4.03
N GLY A 21 11.94 -7.49 -3.65
CA GLY A 21 11.06 -7.64 -2.48
C GLY A 21 11.79 -7.60 -1.14
N CYS A 22 12.86 -8.38 -0.96
CA CYS A 22 13.58 -8.47 0.32
C CYS A 22 14.94 -7.77 0.34
N LYS A 23 15.52 -7.47 -0.83
CA LYS A 23 16.87 -6.89 -0.98
C LYS A 23 18.01 -7.70 -0.33
N THR A 24 17.74 -8.87 0.26
CA THR A 24 18.73 -9.72 0.96
C THR A 24 19.29 -10.87 0.13
N ARG A 25 18.62 -11.27 -0.96
CA ARG A 25 19.06 -12.38 -1.82
C ARG A 25 19.47 -11.90 -3.20
N PHE A 26 20.48 -12.55 -3.78
CA PHE A 26 21.18 -12.10 -4.99
C PHE A 26 21.10 -13.13 -6.11
N TYR A 27 20.88 -12.66 -7.34
CA TYR A 27 20.75 -13.50 -8.53
C TYR A 27 21.49 -12.88 -9.71
N CYS A 28 22.09 -13.73 -10.56
CA CYS A 28 22.66 -13.27 -11.84
C CYS A 28 21.60 -12.98 -12.92
N GLY A 29 20.32 -13.22 -12.63
CA GLY A 29 19.23 -13.00 -13.58
C GLY A 29 17.91 -13.66 -13.18
N ARG A 30 16.87 -13.42 -14.00
CA ARG A 30 15.50 -13.87 -13.76
C ARG A 30 15.36 -15.39 -13.66
N GLU A 31 16.16 -16.14 -14.42
CA GLU A 31 16.12 -17.60 -14.43
C GLU A 31 16.46 -18.18 -13.04
N CYS A 32 17.57 -17.72 -12.44
CA CYS A 32 17.98 -18.12 -11.10
C CYS A 32 16.98 -17.65 -10.04
N GLN A 33 16.44 -16.43 -10.16
CA GLN A 33 15.40 -15.96 -9.23
C GLN A 33 14.14 -16.83 -9.29
N THR A 34 13.72 -17.23 -10.49
CA THR A 34 12.48 -18.00 -10.69
C THR A 34 12.64 -19.45 -10.25
N SER A 35 13.77 -20.08 -10.54
CA SER A 35 14.05 -21.46 -10.10
C SER A 35 14.08 -21.57 -8.57
N ASP A 36 14.60 -20.55 -7.92
CA ASP A 36 14.71 -20.45 -6.47
C ASP A 36 13.44 -19.95 -5.77
N TRP A 37 12.47 -19.41 -6.51
CA TRP A 37 11.28 -18.78 -5.92
C TRP A 37 10.48 -19.70 -4.99
N LYS A 38 10.41 -21.01 -5.28
CA LYS A 38 9.69 -21.98 -4.44
C LYS A 38 10.24 -22.02 -3.01
N SER A 39 11.56 -21.94 -2.84
CA SER A 39 12.21 -21.91 -1.52
C SER A 39 12.32 -20.48 -0.97
N HIS A 40 12.49 -19.48 -1.83
CA HIS A 40 12.69 -18.09 -1.44
C HIS A 40 11.40 -17.34 -1.06
N LYS A 41 10.23 -17.72 -1.59
CA LYS A 41 8.98 -16.95 -1.42
C LYS A 41 8.66 -16.65 0.04
N ARG A 42 8.73 -17.68 0.90
CA ARG A 42 8.45 -17.54 2.35
C ARG A 42 9.46 -16.62 3.06
N PRO A 43 10.79 -16.86 3.00
CA PRO A 43 11.75 -15.96 3.63
C PRO A 43 11.77 -14.56 3.01
N CYS A 44 11.46 -14.42 1.72
CA CYS A 44 11.33 -13.10 1.07
C CYS A 44 10.18 -12.28 1.67
N ALA A 45 9.04 -12.92 1.94
CA ALA A 45 7.89 -12.28 2.58
C ALA A 45 8.15 -11.94 4.05
N ALA A 46 8.89 -12.81 4.76
CA ALA A 46 9.24 -12.59 6.18
C ALA A 46 10.41 -11.62 6.41
N ALA A 47 11.17 -11.29 5.36
CA ALA A 47 12.31 -10.38 5.48
C ALA A 47 11.81 -8.95 5.76
N PRO A 48 12.42 -8.24 6.73
CA PRO A 48 12.08 -6.86 7.06
C PRO A 48 12.07 -5.96 5.83
N LYS A 49 11.08 -5.08 5.78
CA LYS A 49 10.95 -4.01 4.81
C LYS A 49 11.28 -2.69 5.49
N TRP A 50 11.88 -1.77 4.75
CA TRP A 50 12.20 -0.43 5.26
C TRP A 50 10.96 0.26 5.84
N TYR A 51 9.80 0.00 5.24
CA TYR A 51 8.52 0.58 5.63
C TYR A 51 7.79 -0.16 6.76
N ASP A 52 8.32 -1.26 7.30
CA ASP A 52 7.65 -1.99 8.38
C ASP A 52 7.46 -1.11 9.64
N LYS A 53 8.33 -0.10 9.82
CA LYS A 53 8.23 0.90 10.91
C LYS A 53 7.03 1.87 10.77
N HIS A 54 6.47 2.02 9.57
CA HIS A 54 5.36 2.94 9.26
C HIS A 54 4.00 2.23 9.18
N ARG A 55 3.94 0.95 9.55
CA ARG A 55 2.73 0.14 9.40
C ARG A 55 1.62 0.52 10.37
N VAL A 56 1.97 0.96 11.57
CA VAL A 56 1.02 1.28 12.63
C VAL A 56 0.54 2.71 12.44
N CYS A 57 -0.78 2.86 12.30
CA CYS A 57 -1.47 4.13 12.21
C CYS A 57 -1.63 4.77 13.60
N SER A 58 -1.93 6.06 13.62
CA SER A 58 -2.18 6.84 14.84
C SER A 58 -3.41 6.36 15.62
N ASP A 59 -4.36 5.70 14.96
CA ASP A 59 -5.55 5.09 15.56
C ASP A 59 -5.32 3.66 16.11
N GLY A 60 -4.09 3.13 15.96
CA GLY A 60 -3.71 1.79 16.39
C GLY A 60 -3.99 0.69 15.36
N ASN A 61 -4.61 1.00 14.22
CA ASN A 61 -4.73 0.06 13.11
C ASN A 61 -3.37 -0.18 12.44
N ASN A 62 -3.27 -1.27 11.68
CA ASN A 62 -2.01 -1.70 11.07
C ASN A 62 -2.21 -2.09 9.60
N HIS A 63 -1.39 -1.52 8.72
CA HIS A 63 -1.32 -1.91 7.32
C HIS A 63 -0.64 -3.28 7.13
N GLU A 64 -1.38 -4.25 6.60
CA GLU A 64 -0.85 -5.57 6.20
C GLU A 64 -0.28 -5.60 4.78
N GLY A 65 -0.53 -4.54 4.01
CA GLY A 65 -0.14 -4.42 2.61
C GLY A 65 1.34 -4.10 2.43
N ARG A 66 1.75 -3.99 1.17
CA ARG A 66 3.03 -3.38 0.79
C ARG A 66 2.82 -1.88 0.69
N LEU A 67 3.81 -1.11 1.14
CA LEU A 67 3.93 0.29 0.79
C LEU A 67 4.52 0.38 -0.64
N GLU A 68 3.79 1.03 -1.54
CA GLU A 68 4.13 1.09 -2.97
C GLU A 68 4.10 2.54 -3.45
N LEU A 69 5.19 2.98 -4.09
CA LEU A 69 5.26 4.26 -4.76
C LEU A 69 4.29 4.29 -5.95
N ILE A 70 3.51 5.36 -6.05
CA ILE A 70 2.57 5.58 -7.15
C ILE A 70 3.37 6.09 -8.35
N THR A 71 3.43 5.29 -9.41
CA THR A 71 4.23 5.59 -10.61
C THR A 71 3.40 5.66 -11.89
N TRP A 72 2.08 5.82 -11.76
CA TRP A 72 1.12 5.86 -12.86
C TRP A 72 0.29 7.14 -12.77
N ASP A 73 -0.35 7.46 -13.89
CA ASP A 73 -1.24 8.60 -14.00
C ASP A 73 -2.68 8.22 -13.61
N CYS A 74 -3.40 9.20 -13.12
CA CYS A 74 -4.82 9.13 -12.79
C CYS A 74 -5.52 10.40 -13.32
N PRO A 75 -5.80 10.47 -14.63
CA PRO A 75 -6.41 11.65 -15.24
C PRO A 75 -7.88 11.87 -14.81
N GLU A 76 -8.51 10.84 -14.26
CA GLU A 76 -9.91 10.82 -13.85
C GLU A 76 -10.09 11.00 -12.34
N ALA A 77 -9.04 11.44 -11.63
CA ALA A 77 -9.15 11.73 -10.20
C ALA A 77 -10.11 12.92 -9.96
N GLU A 78 -10.88 12.83 -8.87
CA GLU A 78 -11.96 13.77 -8.56
C GLU A 78 -11.49 15.24 -8.49
N TYR A 79 -10.29 15.45 -7.96
CA TYR A 79 -9.70 16.77 -7.75
C TYR A 79 -8.78 17.24 -8.88
N GLY A 80 -8.89 16.63 -10.06
CA GLY A 80 -8.09 16.93 -11.24
C GLY A 80 -7.11 15.82 -11.59
N SER A 81 -6.46 15.97 -12.75
CA SER A 81 -5.50 14.98 -13.25
C SER A 81 -4.29 14.88 -12.32
N LEU A 82 -4.09 13.69 -11.74
CA LEU A 82 -2.94 13.38 -10.90
C LEU A 82 -1.95 12.49 -11.65
N GLY A 83 -0.66 12.61 -11.34
CA GLY A 83 0.42 11.88 -11.99
C GLY A 83 1.30 11.10 -11.01
N TRP A 84 2.56 10.91 -11.41
CA TRP A 84 3.60 10.28 -10.62
C TRP A 84 3.67 10.85 -9.19
N GLY A 85 3.79 9.98 -8.19
CA GLY A 85 3.80 10.39 -6.79
C GLY A 85 2.48 11.00 -6.29
N ALA A 86 1.37 10.72 -6.98
CA ALA A 86 0.04 11.27 -6.69
C ALA A 86 -0.02 12.80 -6.55
N CYS A 87 0.94 13.52 -7.14
CA CYS A 87 0.88 14.97 -7.25
C CYS A 87 0.06 15.38 -8.47
N SER A 88 -0.16 16.68 -8.64
CA SER A 88 -0.78 17.21 -9.86
C SER A 88 0.00 16.75 -11.09
N SER A 89 -0.69 16.45 -12.19
CA SER A 89 -0.01 15.97 -13.41
C SER A 89 1.01 16.95 -13.95
N ASP A 90 0.82 18.25 -13.73
CA ASP A 90 1.72 19.32 -14.19
C ASP A 90 3.04 19.35 -13.38
N GLU A 91 3.05 18.79 -12.17
CA GLU A 91 4.24 18.72 -11.29
C GLU A 91 4.90 17.33 -11.28
N ALA A 92 4.29 16.34 -11.94
CA ALA A 92 4.70 14.94 -11.88
C ALA A 92 6.14 14.71 -12.39
N ASP A 93 6.52 15.37 -13.48
CA ASP A 93 7.86 15.26 -14.06
C ASP A 93 8.94 15.86 -13.13
N ASP A 94 8.64 16.99 -12.50
CA ASP A 94 9.56 17.65 -11.57
C ASP A 94 9.73 16.82 -10.29
N LEU A 95 8.65 16.26 -9.76
CA LEU A 95 8.69 15.41 -8.58
C LEU A 95 9.45 14.10 -8.85
N LYS A 96 9.24 13.48 -10.02
CA LYS A 96 9.98 12.30 -10.46
C LYS A 96 11.46 12.60 -10.63
N LYS A 97 11.81 13.73 -11.27
CA LYS A 97 13.20 14.17 -11.39
C LYS A 97 13.84 14.36 -10.02
N LYS A 98 13.13 14.99 -9.08
CA LYS A 98 13.59 15.16 -7.70
C LYS A 98 13.90 13.82 -7.03
N PHE A 99 13.02 12.84 -7.18
CA PHE A 99 13.24 11.47 -6.69
C PHE A 99 14.52 10.84 -7.26
N GLU A 100 14.75 10.98 -8.56
CA GLU A 100 15.93 10.42 -9.23
C GLU A 100 17.22 11.15 -8.84
N THR A 101 17.21 12.49 -8.79
CA THR A 101 18.43 13.30 -8.64
C THR A 101 18.78 13.65 -7.20
N GLU A 102 17.81 14.06 -6.39
CA GLU A 102 18.07 14.51 -5.01
C GLU A 102 18.03 13.33 -4.02
N PHE A 103 17.09 12.42 -4.22
CA PHE A 103 16.93 11.24 -3.36
C PHE A 103 17.69 10.01 -3.88
N GLY A 104 18.22 10.05 -5.11
CA GLY A 104 18.98 8.94 -5.70
C GLY A 104 18.15 7.67 -5.88
N GLY A 105 16.83 7.80 -6.05
CA GLY A 105 15.90 6.67 -6.10
C GLY A 105 15.64 5.98 -4.74
N ASP A 106 16.00 6.62 -3.62
CA ASP A 106 15.78 6.10 -2.28
C ASP A 106 14.33 6.32 -1.82
N GLU A 107 13.52 5.27 -1.90
CA GLU A 107 12.11 5.28 -1.49
C GLU A 107 11.91 5.69 -0.03
N GLU A 108 12.81 5.31 0.88
CA GLU A 108 12.65 5.60 2.30
C GLU A 108 12.82 7.09 2.56
N LYS A 109 13.87 7.71 1.99
CA LYS A 109 14.05 9.16 2.11
C LYS A 109 12.95 9.94 1.39
N PHE A 110 12.50 9.45 0.25
CA PHE A 110 11.44 10.09 -0.49
C PHE A 110 10.10 10.00 0.26
N PHE A 111 9.83 8.89 0.95
CA PHE A 111 8.64 8.73 1.80
C PHE A 111 8.62 9.74 2.94
N GLU A 112 9.75 9.97 3.63
CA GLU A 112 9.83 10.98 4.70
C GLU A 112 9.57 12.41 4.18
N TYR A 113 9.82 12.66 2.89
CA TYR A 113 9.56 13.95 2.24
C TYR A 113 8.13 14.06 1.66
N TRP A 114 7.61 12.98 1.06
CA TRP A 114 6.37 12.97 0.28
C TRP A 114 5.58 11.64 0.48
N PRO A 115 5.02 11.42 1.68
CA PRO A 115 4.38 10.15 2.03
C PRO A 115 3.13 9.86 1.20
N GLN A 116 2.36 10.89 0.81
CA GLN A 116 1.16 10.76 -0.03
C GLN A 116 1.46 10.25 -1.45
N GLY A 117 2.72 10.28 -1.89
CA GLY A 117 3.10 9.64 -3.15
C GLY A 117 3.16 8.12 -3.09
N PHE A 118 2.98 7.54 -1.91
CA PHE A 118 2.91 6.10 -1.72
C PHE A 118 1.48 5.68 -1.36
N ARG A 119 1.18 4.41 -1.60
CA ARG A 119 -0.06 3.77 -1.20
C ARG A 119 0.17 2.50 -0.40
N TRP A 120 -0.79 2.16 0.44
CA TRP A 120 -0.86 0.85 1.07
C TRP A 120 -1.74 -0.10 0.26
N THR A 121 -1.17 -1.19 -0.24
CA THR A 121 -1.91 -2.12 -1.12
C THR A 121 -3.03 -2.90 -0.43
N CYS A 122 -3.10 -2.89 0.91
CA CYS A 122 -4.13 -3.62 1.66
C CYS A 122 -5.49 -2.91 1.71
N CYS A 123 -5.47 -1.58 1.78
CA CYS A 123 -6.65 -0.72 1.95
C CYS A 123 -6.80 0.29 0.82
N GLY A 124 -5.75 0.53 0.02
CA GLY A 124 -5.75 1.52 -1.05
C GLY A 124 -5.82 2.95 -0.54
N THR A 125 -5.42 3.20 0.70
CA THR A 125 -5.20 4.56 1.21
C THR A 125 -3.84 5.04 0.70
N ASP A 126 -3.69 6.35 0.50
CA ASP A 126 -2.36 6.94 0.42
C ASP A 126 -1.65 6.75 1.76
N ALA A 127 -0.34 6.80 1.76
CA ALA A 127 0.46 6.51 2.94
C ALA A 127 0.73 7.73 3.82
N GLY A 128 0.28 8.92 3.42
CA GLY A 128 0.18 10.08 4.30
C GLY A 128 -1.04 10.01 5.23
N MET A 129 -2.02 9.14 4.91
CA MET A 129 -3.18 8.89 5.75
C MET A 129 -2.83 7.96 6.92
N GLU A 130 -2.56 8.55 8.08
CA GLU A 130 -2.17 7.83 9.31
C GLU A 130 -3.38 7.37 10.16
N TYR A 131 -4.58 7.30 9.60
CA TYR A 131 -5.80 6.87 10.29
C TYR A 131 -6.76 6.17 9.32
N GLY A 132 -7.73 5.42 9.84
CA GLY A 132 -8.76 4.81 8.99
C GLY A 132 -8.25 3.67 8.12
N CYS A 133 -7.16 3.01 8.53
CA CYS A 133 -6.64 1.80 7.89
C CYS A 133 -7.56 0.60 8.18
N ASP A 134 -8.73 0.61 7.56
CA ASP A 134 -9.73 -0.43 7.73
C ASP A 134 -9.79 -1.33 6.51
N HIS A 135 -9.36 -2.57 6.69
CA HIS A 135 -9.54 -3.59 5.67
C HIS A 135 -11.00 -4.08 5.72
N HIS A 136 -11.73 -4.10 4.60
CA HIS A 136 -13.14 -4.52 4.62
C HIS A 136 -13.29 -6.05 4.55
N GLY A 137 -12.79 -6.73 5.59
CA GLY A 137 -12.79 -8.19 5.70
C GLY A 137 -11.67 -8.90 4.96
N SER A 138 -10.62 -8.15 4.55
CA SER A 138 -9.43 -8.71 3.89
C SER A 138 -8.22 -8.88 4.81
N GLY A 139 -8.17 -8.20 5.96
CA GLY A 139 -7.05 -8.32 6.89
C GLY A 139 -7.28 -9.30 8.04
N SER A 140 -6.25 -9.45 8.84
CA SER A 140 -6.12 -10.45 9.90
C SER A 140 -7.05 -10.19 11.08
N GLN A 141 -7.33 -8.94 11.41
CA GLN A 141 -8.25 -8.56 12.49
C GLN A 141 -9.67 -8.30 11.95
N PRO A 142 -10.69 -8.11 12.79
CA PRO A 142 -11.96 -7.53 12.36
C PRO A 142 -11.77 -6.06 11.97
N CYS A 143 -12.42 -5.62 10.89
CA CYS A 143 -12.51 -4.20 10.52
C CYS A 143 -13.13 -3.36 11.63
N SER A 144 -12.60 -2.16 11.89
CA SER A 144 -13.14 -1.23 12.87
C SER A 144 -14.08 -0.18 12.30
N CYS A 145 -14.24 -0.10 10.97
CA CYS A 145 -15.04 0.95 10.35
C CYS A 145 -16.54 0.85 10.64
N ASP A 146 -17.19 2.01 10.68
CA ASP A 146 -18.63 2.17 10.91
C ASP A 146 -19.49 1.28 10.00
N PHE A 147 -19.18 1.22 8.71
CA PHE A 147 -19.94 0.41 7.75
C PHE A 147 -19.88 -1.09 8.08
N CYS A 148 -18.69 -1.60 8.41
CA CYS A 148 -18.53 -3.01 8.80
C CYS A 148 -19.21 -3.28 10.15
N GLY A 149 -19.10 -2.36 11.11
CA GLY A 149 -19.83 -2.42 12.39
C GLY A 149 -21.35 -2.48 12.21
N MET A 150 -21.88 -1.73 11.24
CA MET A 150 -23.29 -1.75 10.83
C MET A 150 -23.70 -2.99 10.04
N GLY A 151 -22.75 -3.82 9.59
CA GLY A 151 -23.03 -4.93 8.67
C GLY A 151 -23.43 -4.43 7.28
N LYS A 152 -22.95 -3.26 6.87
CA LYS A 152 -23.20 -2.63 5.57
C LYS A 152 -21.90 -2.54 4.75
N PRO A 153 -21.96 -2.75 3.43
CA PRO A 153 -20.83 -2.43 2.56
C PRO A 153 -20.64 -0.92 2.47
N LEU A 154 -19.43 -0.46 2.10
CA LEU A 154 -19.21 0.95 1.76
C LEU A 154 -20.22 1.42 0.68
N PRO A 155 -20.67 2.67 0.66
CA PRO A 155 -21.45 3.25 -0.43
C PRO A 155 -20.71 3.16 -1.77
N ALA A 156 -21.46 3.13 -2.87
CA ALA A 156 -20.88 2.99 -4.21
C ALA A 156 -20.07 4.24 -4.59
N SER A 157 -20.52 5.42 -4.15
CA SER A 157 -19.82 6.71 -4.29
C SER A 157 -18.41 6.64 -3.72
N ILE A 158 -18.26 6.14 -2.49
CA ILE A 158 -16.96 5.98 -1.81
C ILE A 158 -16.15 4.85 -2.44
N PHE A 159 -16.76 3.68 -2.67
CA PHE A 159 -16.00 2.52 -3.14
C PHE A 159 -15.47 2.67 -4.57
N ASN A 160 -16.23 3.33 -5.44
CA ASN A 160 -15.87 3.53 -6.84
C ASN A 160 -15.09 4.82 -7.10
N GLU A 161 -14.75 5.57 -6.05
CA GLU A 161 -13.91 6.76 -6.16
C GLU A 161 -12.59 6.42 -6.85
N LYS A 162 -12.25 7.21 -7.88
CA LYS A 162 -11.04 7.02 -8.67
C LYS A 162 -9.91 7.82 -8.03
N THR A 163 -9.05 7.11 -7.32
CA THR A 163 -7.86 7.69 -6.72
C THR A 163 -6.60 6.99 -7.25
N PRO A 164 -5.44 7.68 -7.30
CA PRO A 164 -4.17 7.04 -7.63
C PRO A 164 -3.86 5.88 -6.69
N SER A 165 -4.17 6.02 -5.40
CA SER A 165 -3.92 5.00 -4.38
C SER A 165 -4.74 3.72 -4.58
N ARG A 166 -5.93 3.80 -5.17
CA ARG A 166 -6.81 2.64 -5.42
C ARG A 166 -6.60 1.98 -6.79
N HIS A 167 -5.87 2.63 -7.71
CA HIS A 167 -5.70 2.19 -9.09
C HIS A 167 -5.20 0.74 -9.22
N GLY A 168 -5.98 -0.13 -9.86
CA GLY A 168 -5.59 -1.53 -10.10
C GLY A 168 -5.59 -2.43 -8.87
N LEU A 169 -6.04 -1.95 -7.70
CA LEU A 169 -6.23 -2.79 -6.52
C LEU A 169 -7.60 -3.47 -6.56
N ASN A 170 -7.65 -4.76 -6.21
CA ASN A 170 -8.90 -5.50 -6.01
C ASN A 170 -9.28 -5.48 -4.52
N LEU A 171 -9.84 -4.34 -4.08
CA LEU A 171 -10.22 -4.12 -2.69
C LEU A 171 -11.63 -4.66 -2.42
N ARG A 172 -11.85 -5.19 -1.21
CA ARG A 172 -13.19 -5.58 -0.77
C ARG A 172 -14.00 -4.33 -0.42
N ARG A 173 -15.30 -4.37 -0.71
CA ARG A 173 -16.26 -3.31 -0.34
C ARG A 173 -16.84 -3.49 1.08
N GLY A 174 -16.60 -4.65 1.70
CA GLY A 174 -17.22 -5.05 2.96
C GLY A 174 -18.66 -5.54 2.79
N PRO A 175 -19.40 -5.70 3.91
CA PRO A 175 -18.92 -5.57 5.28
C PRO A 175 -17.95 -6.69 5.65
N ASP A 176 -17.12 -6.47 6.67
CA ASP A 176 -16.43 -7.55 7.38
C ASP A 176 -17.43 -8.25 8.33
N PRO A 177 -17.79 -9.52 8.09
CA PRO A 177 -18.76 -10.20 8.96
C PRO A 177 -18.30 -10.35 10.41
N ARG A 178 -16.99 -10.29 10.67
CA ARG A 178 -16.41 -10.39 12.02
C ARG A 178 -16.64 -9.13 12.85
N SER A 179 -16.98 -8.02 12.20
CA SER A 179 -17.10 -6.69 12.83
C SER A 179 -18.51 -6.34 13.25
N PHE A 180 -19.52 -7.10 12.81
CA PHE A 180 -20.92 -6.75 13.05
C PHE A 180 -21.24 -6.67 14.55
N ASN A 181 -21.77 -5.52 14.97
CA ASN A 181 -22.27 -5.32 16.32
C ASN A 181 -23.65 -4.65 16.27
N ARG A 182 -24.67 -5.33 16.81
CA ARG A 182 -26.07 -4.86 16.73
C ARG A 182 -26.29 -3.48 17.36
N PHE A 183 -25.68 -3.20 18.50
CA PHE A 183 -25.88 -1.92 19.20
C PHE A 183 -25.13 -0.79 18.49
N ALA A 184 -23.90 -1.04 18.06
CA ALA A 184 -23.14 -0.09 17.24
C ALA A 184 -23.86 0.19 15.92
N ALA A 185 -24.43 -0.83 15.27
CA ALA A 185 -25.19 -0.68 14.04
C ALA A 185 -26.37 0.28 14.18
N ILE A 186 -27.16 0.14 15.26
CA ILE A 186 -28.28 1.03 15.55
C ILE A 186 -27.77 2.45 15.82
N HIS A 187 -26.77 2.60 16.68
CA HIS A 187 -26.21 3.90 17.06
C HIS A 187 -25.63 4.65 15.86
N THR A 188 -24.83 3.98 15.02
CA THR A 188 -24.22 4.57 13.83
C THR A 188 -25.27 4.90 12.77
N ALA A 189 -26.27 4.03 12.54
CA ALA A 189 -27.37 4.35 11.62
C ALA A 189 -28.13 5.62 12.03
N THR A 190 -28.45 5.76 13.33
CA THR A 190 -29.11 6.95 13.86
C THR A 190 -28.21 8.18 13.73
N SER A 191 -26.95 8.09 14.16
CA SER A 191 -26.00 9.19 14.13
C SER A 191 -25.75 9.72 12.71
N ARG A 192 -25.55 8.82 11.73
CA ARG A 192 -25.38 9.19 10.31
C ARG A 192 -26.60 9.90 9.75
N THR A 193 -27.79 9.38 10.05
CA THR A 193 -29.06 10.00 9.65
C THR A 193 -29.19 11.41 10.22
N MET A 194 -28.86 11.60 11.51
CA MET A 194 -28.88 12.92 12.15
C MET A 194 -27.88 13.90 11.54
N MET A 195 -26.73 13.41 11.07
CA MET A 195 -25.70 14.20 10.39
C MET A 195 -25.98 14.40 8.89
N GLY A 196 -27.10 13.89 8.35
CA GLY A 196 -27.41 13.96 6.93
C GLY A 196 -26.45 13.16 6.04
N LEU A 197 -25.73 12.20 6.60
CA LEU A 197 -24.84 11.31 5.86
C LEU A 197 -25.64 10.16 5.24
N GLU A 198 -25.32 9.82 4.00
CA GLU A 198 -25.92 8.68 3.32
C GLU A 198 -25.68 7.37 4.10
N MET A 199 -26.69 6.50 4.16
CA MET A 199 -26.62 5.18 4.80
C MET A 199 -26.04 4.12 3.89
#